data_AF-A0A2N1UYQ0-F1
#
_entry.id   AF-A0A2N1UYQ0-F1
#
_cell.length_a   1.000
_cell.length_b   1.000
_cell.length_c   1.000
_cell.angle_alpha   90.00
_cell.angle_beta   90.00
_cell.angle_gamma   90.00
#
_symmetry.space_group_name_H-M   'P 1'
#
loop_
_entity.id
_entity.type
_entity.pdbx_description
1 polymer ?
#
loop_
_entity_poly.entity_id
_entity_poly.type
_entity_poly.pdbx_seq_one_letter_code
_entity_poly.pdbx_strand_id
1 'polypeptide(L)'
;MKKKRRNPQVYSEEFRWKVVQEVLSGELTQAEAKRKYHIRSSAAILYWMRQFSGVENYRESRLLFVQEKEVIKKDKLTPDQKRIKELEEALRKEKNRSLLFEKIIEIAEEDYGIPIRKKSGAEQLEELLKKKAKK
;
A
#
# COMPACT_ATOMS: atom_id res chain seq x y z
N MET A 1 30.78 27.46 -30.71
CA MET A 1 29.73 28.48 -30.95
C MET A 1 29.00 28.78 -29.63
N LYS A 2 29.08 30.00 -29.09
CA LYS A 2 28.41 30.38 -27.83
C LYS A 2 26.90 30.56 -28.09
N LYS A 3 26.04 29.73 -27.48
CA LYS A 3 24.58 29.87 -27.59
C LYS A 3 24.15 31.16 -26.89
N LYS A 4 23.60 32.14 -27.64
CA LYS A 4 23.01 33.36 -27.09
C LYS A 4 21.85 32.98 -26.17
N ARG A 5 21.97 33.27 -24.87
CA ARG A 5 20.91 33.01 -23.88
C ARG A 5 19.71 33.89 -24.25
N ARG A 6 18.55 33.26 -24.47
CA ARG A 6 17.30 33.98 -24.74
C ARG A 6 16.70 34.42 -23.39
N ASN A 7 16.13 35.61 -23.33
CA ASN A 7 15.53 36.13 -22.09
C ASN A 7 14.40 35.22 -21.58
N PRO A 8 14.21 35.13 -20.25
CA PRO A 8 13.08 34.42 -19.66
C PRO A 8 11.77 35.08 -20.10
N GLN A 9 10.81 34.27 -20.55
CA GLN A 9 9.44 34.73 -20.80
C GLN A 9 8.65 34.51 -19.51
N VAL A 10 8.16 35.61 -18.93
CA VAL A 10 7.37 35.59 -17.68
C VAL A 10 5.89 35.56 -18.05
N TYR A 11 5.11 34.72 -17.35
CA TYR A 11 3.67 34.57 -17.56
C TYR A 11 2.95 34.88 -16.25
N SER A 12 1.84 35.63 -16.32
CA SER A 12 0.98 35.86 -15.16
C SER A 12 0.36 34.55 -14.66
N GLU A 13 -0.03 34.51 -13.39
CA GLU A 13 -0.64 33.31 -12.79
C GLU A 13 -2.00 32.99 -13.41
N GLU A 14 -2.85 34.00 -13.60
CA GLU A 14 -4.16 33.87 -14.25
C GLU A 14 -4.06 33.26 -15.64
N PHE A 15 -3.07 33.69 -16.42
CA PHE A 15 -2.82 33.14 -17.74
C PHE A 15 -2.40 31.67 -17.68
N ARG A 16 -1.47 31.33 -16.78
CA ARG A 16 -1.03 29.94 -16.58
C ARG A 16 -2.20 29.06 -16.16
N TRP A 17 -3.06 29.56 -15.30
CA TRP A 17 -4.26 28.86 -14.85
C TRP A 17 -5.25 28.62 -15.99
N LYS A 18 -5.56 29.65 -16.79
CA LYS A 18 -6.44 29.53 -17.96
C LYS A 18 -5.95 28.47 -18.94
N VAL A 19 -4.65 28.50 -19.28
CA VAL A 19 -4.05 27.52 -20.20
C VAL A 19 -4.12 26.11 -19.63
N VAL A 20 -3.93 25.94 -18.32
CA VAL A 20 -4.05 24.63 -17.65
C VAL A 20 -5.49 24.12 -17.68
N GLN A 21 -6.48 24.97 -17.44
CA GLN A 21 -7.89 24.59 -17.52
C GLN A 21 -8.30 24.10 -18.91
N GLU A 22 -7.91 24.81 -19.98
CA GLU A 22 -8.18 24.40 -21.37
C GLU A 22 -7.50 23.07 -21.75
N VAL A 23 -6.35 22.77 -21.15
CA VAL A 23 -5.65 21.50 -21.38
C VAL A 23 -6.26 20.35 -20.58
N LEU A 24 -6.72 20.61 -19.35
CA LEU A 24 -7.38 19.62 -18.51
C LEU A 24 -8.80 19.30 -18.96
N SER A 25 -9.52 20.27 -19.53
CA SER A 25 -10.83 20.05 -20.15
C SER A 25 -10.76 19.22 -21.44
N GLY A 26 -9.56 19.05 -21.99
CA GLY A 26 -9.35 18.31 -23.24
C GLY A 26 -9.64 19.13 -24.50
N GLU A 27 -9.93 20.44 -24.38
CA GLU A 27 -10.12 21.33 -25.53
C GLU A 27 -8.84 21.52 -26.35
N LEU A 28 -7.68 21.47 -25.68
CA LEU A 28 -6.38 21.59 -26.32
C LEU A 28 -5.39 20.56 -25.79
N THR A 29 -4.61 19.96 -26.68
CA THR A 29 -3.40 19.24 -26.27
C THR A 29 -2.31 20.22 -25.86
N GLN A 30 -1.33 19.77 -25.06
CA GLN A 30 -0.18 20.59 -24.67
C GLN A 30 0.62 21.13 -25.88
N ALA A 31 0.62 20.39 -26.99
CA ALA A 31 1.29 20.81 -28.22
C ALA A 31 0.51 21.91 -28.94
N GLU A 32 -0.81 21.84 -28.95
CA GLU A 32 -1.69 22.85 -29.53
C GLU A 32 -1.73 24.11 -28.67
N ALA A 33 -1.87 23.98 -27.36
CA ALA A 33 -1.80 25.11 -26.42
C ALA A 33 -0.46 25.85 -26.56
N LYS A 34 0.65 25.12 -26.75
CA LYS A 34 1.96 25.73 -27.02
C LYS A 34 1.94 26.61 -28.27
N ARG A 35 1.34 26.12 -29.37
CA ARG A 35 1.27 26.84 -30.65
C ARG A 35 0.32 28.04 -30.56
N LYS A 36 -0.89 27.83 -30.02
CA LYS A 36 -1.94 28.85 -29.86
C LYS A 36 -1.48 30.02 -28.99
N TYR A 37 -0.86 29.71 -27.86
CA TYR A 37 -0.46 30.71 -26.85
C TYR A 37 1.00 31.16 -26.97
N HIS A 38 1.71 30.76 -28.03
CA HIS A 38 3.12 31.11 -28.27
C HIS A 38 4.03 30.78 -27.07
N ILE A 39 3.72 29.67 -26.40
CA ILE A 39 4.47 29.23 -25.24
C ILE A 39 5.76 28.57 -25.70
N ARG A 40 6.85 28.86 -25.01
CA ARG A 40 8.19 28.41 -25.43
C ARG A 40 8.35 26.89 -25.46
N SER A 41 7.77 26.18 -24.50
CA SER A 41 7.92 24.73 -24.34
C SER A 41 6.66 24.10 -23.77
N SER A 42 6.26 22.95 -24.30
CA SER A 42 5.18 22.13 -23.73
C SER A 42 5.52 21.66 -22.31
N ALA A 43 6.80 21.53 -21.97
CA ALA A 43 7.24 21.21 -20.61
C ALA A 43 6.89 22.32 -19.59
N ALA A 44 6.75 23.57 -20.04
CA ALA A 44 6.31 24.65 -19.16
C ALA A 44 4.83 24.47 -18.76
N ILE A 45 3.98 24.06 -19.71
CA ILE A 45 2.58 23.74 -19.45
C ILE A 45 2.47 22.55 -18.50
N LEU A 46 3.25 21.50 -18.74
CA LEU A 46 3.34 20.35 -17.84
C LEU A 46 3.76 20.74 -16.41
N TYR A 47 4.71 21.68 -16.30
CA TYR A 47 5.12 22.22 -15.00
C TYR A 47 3.96 22.97 -14.33
N TRP A 48 3.22 23.82 -15.05
CA TRP A 48 2.06 24.52 -14.49
C TRP A 48 0.98 23.56 -14.02
N MET A 49 0.63 22.54 -14.81
CA MET A 49 -0.35 21.53 -14.39
C MET A 49 0.04 20.86 -13.06
N ARG A 50 1.33 20.53 -12.88
CA ARG A 50 1.84 19.93 -11.63
C ARG A 50 1.90 20.91 -10.46
N GLN A 51 1.99 22.22 -10.72
CA GLN A 51 1.90 23.23 -9.68
C GLN A 51 0.47 23.40 -9.19
N PHE A 52 -0.49 23.38 -10.11
CA PHE A 52 -1.89 23.55 -9.77
C PHE A 52 -2.58 22.23 -9.37
N SER A 53 -1.89 21.08 -9.41
CA SER A 53 -2.49 19.79 -9.03
C SER A 53 -2.65 19.58 -7.52
N GLY A 54 -2.26 20.54 -6.68
CA GLY A 54 -2.36 20.45 -5.21
C GLY A 54 -1.42 19.42 -4.57
N VAL A 55 -0.48 18.85 -5.33
CA VAL A 55 0.50 17.89 -4.81
C VAL A 55 1.68 18.67 -4.23
N GLU A 56 1.73 18.74 -2.90
CA GLU A 56 2.89 19.26 -2.19
C GLU A 56 4.12 18.41 -2.54
N ASN A 57 5.20 19.06 -2.96
CA ASN A 57 6.46 18.42 -3.35
C ASN A 57 6.42 17.44 -4.56
N TYR A 58 5.65 17.72 -5.62
CA TYR A 58 5.66 16.90 -6.85
C TYR A 58 7.07 16.67 -7.48
N ARG A 59 8.07 17.50 -7.15
CA ARG A 59 9.46 17.33 -7.60
C ARG A 59 10.19 16.22 -6.84
N GLU A 60 9.78 15.93 -5.62
CA GLU A 60 10.35 14.94 -4.71
C GLU A 60 9.92 13.52 -5.10
N SER A 61 8.77 13.36 -5.76
CA SER A 61 8.34 12.07 -6.34
C SER A 61 9.35 11.52 -7.35
N ARG A 62 10.20 12.35 -7.99
CA ARG A 62 11.31 11.87 -8.82
C ARG A 62 12.45 11.22 -8.03
N LEU A 63 12.63 11.58 -6.76
CA LEU A 63 13.60 10.92 -5.88
C LEU A 63 13.09 9.54 -5.44
N LEU A 64 11.77 9.37 -5.26
CA LEU A 64 11.18 8.07 -4.95
C LEU A 64 11.45 7.05 -6.08
N PHE A 65 11.29 7.42 -7.35
CA PHE A 65 11.59 6.53 -8.48
C PHE A 65 13.09 6.18 -8.64
N VAL A 66 14.00 7.03 -8.13
CA VAL A 66 15.44 6.74 -8.13
C VAL A 66 15.79 5.82 -6.96
N GLN A 67 15.20 6.05 -5.78
CA GLN A 67 15.35 5.17 -4.63
C GLN A 67 14.76 3.78 -4.89
N GLU A 68 13.63 3.67 -5.59
CA GLU A 68 13.03 2.38 -5.94
C GLU A 68 13.99 1.51 -6.78
N LYS A 69 14.76 2.11 -7.69
CA LYS A 69 15.78 1.39 -8.46
C LYS A 69 16.96 0.91 -7.61
N GLU A 70 17.24 1.55 -6.49
CA GLU A 70 18.26 1.11 -5.53
C GLU A 70 17.72 0.07 -4.55
N VAL A 71 16.43 0.16 -4.17
CA VAL A 71 15.74 -0.86 -3.37
C VAL A 71 15.60 -2.17 -4.15
N ILE A 72 15.26 -2.11 -5.44
CA ILE A 72 15.19 -3.29 -6.32
C ILE A 72 16.55 -4.02 -6.44
N LYS A 73 17.67 -3.32 -6.27
CA LYS A 73 19.01 -3.95 -6.25
C LYS A 73 19.36 -4.59 -4.91
N LYS A 74 18.75 -4.14 -3.80
CA LYS A 74 18.91 -4.72 -2.46
C LYS A 74 17.97 -5.89 -2.19
N ASP A 75 16.91 -6.05 -2.98
CA ASP A 75 15.94 -7.16 -2.91
C ASP A 75 16.41 -8.47 -3.55
N LYS A 76 17.71 -8.62 -3.82
CA LYS A 76 18.30 -9.95 -3.99
C LYS A 76 18.50 -10.59 -2.62
N LEU A 77 17.39 -10.81 -1.89
CA LEU A 77 17.40 -11.68 -0.72
C LEU A 77 18.07 -12.99 -1.14
N THR A 78 19.07 -13.42 -0.38
CA THR A 78 19.70 -14.72 -0.60
C THR A 78 18.60 -15.80 -0.57
N PRO A 79 18.76 -16.94 -1.28
CA PRO A 79 17.76 -18.00 -1.26
C PRO A 79 17.34 -18.38 0.17
N ASP A 80 18.29 -18.32 1.11
CA ASP A 80 18.06 -18.57 2.53
C ASP A 80 17.13 -17.55 3.18
N GLN A 81 17.30 -16.25 2.92
CA GLN A 81 16.44 -15.21 3.48
C GLN A 81 15.01 -15.29 2.94
N LYS A 82 14.84 -15.68 1.67
CA LYS A 82 13.50 -15.96 1.11
C LYS A 82 12.85 -17.13 1.84
N ARG A 83 13.61 -18.20 2.05
CA ARG A 83 13.13 -19.38 2.76
C ARG A 83 12.73 -19.05 4.20
N ILE A 84 13.51 -18.24 4.90
CA ILE A 84 13.20 -17.79 6.26
C ILE A 84 11.88 -17.01 6.27
N LYS A 85 11.70 -16.05 5.36
CA LYS A 85 10.47 -15.25 5.28
C LYS A 85 9.23 -16.12 4.99
N GLU A 86 9.34 -17.06 4.06
CA GLU A 86 8.26 -18.01 3.75
C GLU A 86 7.90 -18.87 4.98
N LEU A 87 8.91 -19.35 5.70
CA LEU A 87 8.73 -20.16 6.91
C LEU A 87 8.10 -19.33 8.04
N GLU A 88 8.51 -18.09 8.24
CA GLU A 88 7.91 -17.17 9.21
C GLU A 88 6.44 -16.89 8.89
N GLU A 89 6.10 -16.68 7.62
CA GLU A 89 4.72 -16.50 7.19
C GLU A 89 3.88 -17.77 7.39
N ALA A 90 4.42 -18.95 7.08
CA ALA A 90 3.76 -20.22 7.32
C ALA A 90 3.52 -20.47 8.81
N LEU A 91 4.52 -20.18 9.65
CA LEU A 91 4.42 -20.29 11.10
C LEU A 91 3.33 -19.35 11.65
N ARG A 92 3.28 -18.11 11.16
CA ARG A 92 2.28 -17.13 11.58
C ARG A 92 0.87 -17.59 11.20
N LYS A 93 0.68 -18.13 10.00
CA LYS A 93 -0.62 -18.67 9.55
C LYS A 93 -1.07 -19.82 10.44
N GLU A 94 -0.18 -20.75 10.78
CA GLU A 94 -0.56 -21.89 11.61
C GLU A 94 -0.85 -21.48 13.05
N LYS A 95 -0.08 -20.55 13.63
CA LYS A 95 -0.40 -19.97 14.95
C LYS A 95 -1.78 -19.32 14.97
N ASN A 96 -2.11 -18.52 13.96
CA ASN A 96 -3.43 -17.89 13.87
C ASN A 96 -4.54 -18.93 13.71
N ARG A 97 -4.29 -19.99 12.95
CA ARG A 97 -5.23 -21.10 12.77
C ARG A 97 -5.48 -21.83 14.10
N SER A 98 -4.44 -22.13 14.86
CA SER A 98 -4.58 -22.74 16.19
C SER A 98 -5.37 -21.87 17.15
N LEU A 99 -5.03 -20.57 17.23
CA LEU A 99 -5.76 -19.61 18.07
C LEU A 99 -7.24 -19.50 17.69
N LEU A 100 -7.54 -19.50 16.38
CA LEU A 100 -8.92 -19.50 15.91
C LEU A 100 -9.66 -20.76 16.35
N PHE A 101 -9.05 -21.94 16.21
CA PHE A 101 -9.68 -23.18 16.64
C PHE A 101 -9.89 -23.24 18.15
N GLU A 102 -8.92 -22.78 18.94
CA GLU A 102 -9.09 -22.65 20.38
C GLU A 102 -10.28 -21.76 20.71
N LYS A 103 -10.41 -20.61 20.04
CA LYS A 103 -11.52 -19.69 20.31
C LYS A 103 -12.88 -20.24 19.89
N ILE A 104 -12.94 -20.98 18.77
CA ILE A 104 -14.17 -21.65 18.35
C ILE A 104 -14.58 -22.72 19.36
N ILE A 105 -13.62 -23.47 19.91
CA ILE A 105 -13.88 -24.49 20.95
C ILE A 105 -14.45 -23.82 22.21
N GLU A 106 -13.85 -22.71 22.65
CA GLU A 106 -14.35 -21.95 23.82
C GLU A 106 -15.80 -21.50 23.62
N ILE A 107 -16.12 -20.89 22.46
CA ILE A 107 -17.49 -20.45 22.15
C ILE A 107 -18.46 -21.62 22.12
N ALA A 108 -18.06 -22.77 21.54
CA ALA A 108 -18.92 -23.95 21.48
C ALA A 108 -19.19 -24.56 22.87
N GLU A 109 -18.22 -24.48 23.78
CA GLU A 109 -18.37 -24.94 25.17
C GLU A 109 -19.20 -23.96 26.01
N GLU A 110 -18.97 -22.65 25.89
CA GLU A 110 -19.63 -21.60 26.67
C GLU A 110 -21.08 -21.34 26.22
N ASP A 111 -21.29 -21.10 24.93
CA ASP A 111 -22.59 -20.66 24.39
C ASP A 111 -23.52 -21.83 24.03
N TYR A 112 -22.93 -22.96 23.61
CA TYR A 112 -23.69 -24.12 23.11
C TYR A 112 -23.62 -25.34 24.03
N GLY A 113 -22.79 -25.32 25.08
CA GLY A 113 -22.67 -26.41 26.04
C GLY A 113 -22.19 -27.73 25.43
N ILE A 114 -21.54 -27.69 24.26
CA ILE A 114 -21.05 -28.90 23.57
C ILE A 114 -19.67 -29.24 24.16
N PRO A 115 -19.50 -30.36 24.88
CA PRO A 115 -18.22 -30.73 25.46
C PRO A 115 -17.29 -31.27 24.37
N ILE A 116 -16.48 -30.39 23.77
CA ILE A 116 -15.55 -30.76 22.69
C ILE A 116 -14.19 -31.16 23.27
N ARG A 117 -13.70 -30.47 24.31
CA ARG A 117 -12.44 -30.86 24.96
C ARG A 117 -12.58 -32.19 25.66
N LYS A 118 -11.58 -33.04 25.47
CA LYS A 118 -11.46 -34.30 26.21
C LYS A 118 -11.17 -33.97 27.68
N LYS A 119 -12.03 -34.42 28.58
CA LYS A 119 -11.79 -34.32 30.03
C LYS A 119 -10.48 -35.01 30.39
N SER A 120 -9.75 -34.43 31.34
CA SER A 120 -8.52 -35.04 31.85
C SER A 120 -8.83 -36.39 32.52
N GLY A 121 -7.87 -37.31 32.57
CA GLY A 121 -8.08 -38.65 33.16
C GLY A 121 -8.54 -38.61 34.62
N ALA A 122 -8.13 -37.57 35.37
CA ALA A 122 -8.54 -37.37 36.76
C ALA A 122 -10.03 -36.98 36.87
N GLU A 123 -10.51 -36.07 36.02
CA GLU A 123 -11.92 -35.65 36.00
C GLU A 123 -12.85 -36.78 35.53
N GLN A 124 -12.36 -37.63 34.62
CA GLN A 124 -13.09 -38.82 34.18
C GLN A 124 -13.25 -39.83 35.32
N LEU A 125 -12.20 -40.05 36.11
CA LEU A 125 -12.24 -40.96 37.25
C LEU A 125 -13.22 -40.48 38.32
N GLU A 126 -13.21 -39.19 38.67
CA GLU A 126 -14.15 -38.57 39.59
C GLU A 126 -15.61 -38.73 39.15
N GLU A 127 -15.90 -38.56 37.86
CA GLU A 127 -17.24 -38.75 37.32
C GLU A 127 -17.70 -40.22 37.36
N LEU A 128 -16.78 -41.16 37.10
CA LEU A 128 -17.04 -42.60 37.22
C LEU A 128 -17.30 -43.02 38.68
N LEU A 129 -16.55 -42.48 39.63
CA LEU A 129 -16.75 -42.73 41.07
C LEU A 129 -18.10 -42.19 41.53
N LYS A 130 -18.49 -40.98 41.11
CA LYS A 130 -19.82 -40.39 41.38
C LYS A 130 -20.96 -41.20 40.77
N LYS A 131 -20.78 -41.77 39.57
CA LYS A 131 -21.78 -42.65 38.92
C LYS A 131 -21.93 -44.00 39.63
N LYS A 132 -20.85 -44.55 40.20
CA LYS A 132 -20.91 -45.78 41.01
C LYS A 132 -21.59 -45.58 42.35
N ALA A 133 -21.44 -44.41 42.98
CA ALA A 133 -22.06 -44.11 44.28
C ALA A 133 -23.57 -43.79 44.21
N LYS A 134 -24.10 -43.50 43.02
CA LYS A 134 -25.52 -43.21 42.77
C LYS A 134 -26.34 -44.45 42.35
N LYS A 135 -25.72 -45.62 42.28
CA LYS A 135 -26.31 -46.89 41.87
C LYS A 135 -26.33 -47.85 43.04
#